data_AF-A0A1H3YQ37-F1
#
_entry.id   AF-A0A1H3YQ37-F1
#
_cell.length_a   1.000
_cell.length_b   1.000
_cell.length_c   1.000
_cell.angle_alpha   90.00
_cell.angle_beta   90.00
_cell.angle_gamma   90.00
#
_symmetry.space_group_name_H-M   'P 1'
#
loop_
_entity.id
_entity.type
_entity.pdbx_description
1 polymer ?
#
loop_
_entity_poly.entity_id
_entity_poly.type
_entity_poly.pdbx_seq_one_letter_code
_entity_poly.pdbx_strand_id
1 'polypeptide(L)'
;MLCERLHSSLQGSKENEVNQKVTDQEQMEDRKYRIVLCGASAYDKKYYFNPNFKDLPENIQEELRVLCVLFTNEAGGIFTVGFTPEGEVVMDTQATEGDLLYDEIGAGLTIKKIRQQKQELFQAVSVFYKVRFLHMNPSDLLEDDED
;
A
#
# COMPACT_ATOMS: atom_id res chain seq x y z
N MET A 1 -2.93 48.61 -50.58
CA MET A 1 -1.51 48.41 -50.26
C MET A 1 -1.43 47.35 -49.18
N LEU A 2 -0.68 46.27 -49.47
CA LEU A 2 -0.17 45.16 -48.62
C LEU A 2 -1.09 44.60 -47.52
N CYS A 3 -1.64 43.40 -47.63
CA CYS A 3 -0.98 42.08 -47.57
C CYS A 3 -0.11 41.84 -46.32
N GLU A 4 -0.57 40.84 -45.55
CA GLU A 4 0.20 39.74 -44.95
C GLU A 4 0.69 39.82 -43.49
N ARG A 5 0.26 38.76 -42.77
CA ARG A 5 0.85 38.06 -41.61
C ARG A 5 0.47 38.57 -40.21
N LEU A 6 -0.48 37.88 -39.59
CA LEU A 6 -0.12 36.76 -38.70
C LEU A 6 -1.30 35.79 -38.54
N HIS A 7 -1.06 34.55 -38.94
CA HIS A 7 -1.78 33.36 -38.49
C HIS A 7 -1.65 33.23 -36.97
N SER A 8 -2.78 33.08 -36.28
CA SER A 8 -3.03 32.10 -35.21
C SER A 8 -4.12 32.63 -34.29
N SER A 9 -5.36 32.25 -34.57
CA SER A 9 -6.40 32.00 -33.57
C SER A 9 -7.62 31.40 -34.27
N LEU A 10 -7.37 30.32 -35.03
CA LEU A 10 -8.39 29.31 -35.27
C LEU A 10 -8.14 28.21 -34.25
N GLN A 11 -9.21 27.77 -33.59
CA GLN A 11 -9.29 26.74 -32.54
C GLN A 11 -9.00 27.24 -31.12
N GLY A 12 -10.08 27.56 -30.40
CA GLY A 12 -10.02 27.82 -28.96
C GLY A 12 -11.40 27.93 -28.32
N SER A 13 -12.42 27.25 -28.86
CA SER A 13 -13.80 27.37 -28.37
C SER A 13 -14.54 26.04 -28.26
N LYS A 14 -13.81 24.91 -28.15
CA LYS A 14 -14.40 23.58 -27.88
C LYS A 14 -13.66 22.76 -26.81
N GLU A 15 -12.79 23.36 -26.02
CA GLU A 15 -12.03 22.65 -24.97
C GLU A 15 -12.61 22.80 -23.56
N ASN A 16 -13.64 23.62 -23.37
CA ASN A 16 -14.08 24.02 -22.02
C ASN A 16 -15.38 23.36 -21.51
N GLU A 17 -15.88 22.32 -22.18
CA GLU A 17 -17.03 21.51 -21.73
C GLU A 17 -16.69 20.02 -21.51
N VAL A 18 -15.45 19.60 -21.78
CA VAL A 18 -14.99 18.21 -21.55
C VAL A 18 -14.32 18.05 -20.18
N ASN A 19 -13.96 19.15 -19.51
CA ASN A 19 -13.13 19.13 -18.30
C ASN A 19 -13.93 19.04 -16.98
N GLN A 20 -15.23 18.74 -17.04
CA GLN A 20 -16.10 18.58 -15.87
C GLN A 20 -16.68 17.15 -15.74
N LYS A 21 -16.10 16.17 -16.45
CA LYS A 21 -16.60 14.77 -16.45
C LYS A 21 -15.55 13.69 -16.17
N VAL A 22 -14.30 14.04 -15.86
CA VAL A 22 -13.21 13.04 -15.72
C VAL A 22 -12.63 12.95 -14.30
N THR A 23 -13.10 13.74 -13.33
CA THR A 23 -12.44 13.81 -12.01
C THR A 23 -13.33 13.48 -10.81
N ASP A 24 -14.40 12.70 -11.01
CA ASP A 24 -15.27 12.25 -9.91
C ASP A 24 -15.34 10.71 -9.78
N GLN A 25 -14.45 9.95 -10.45
CA GLN A 25 -14.40 8.48 -10.35
C GLN A 25 -13.16 7.92 -9.62
N GLU A 26 -12.20 8.75 -9.20
CA GLU A 26 -10.98 8.31 -8.50
C GLU A 26 -11.00 8.52 -6.98
N GLN A 27 -12.16 8.87 -6.40
CA GLN A 27 -12.29 9.10 -4.96
C GLN A 27 -13.29 8.13 -4.32
N MET A 28 -12.99 6.84 -4.39
CA MET A 28 -13.63 5.83 -3.55
C MET A 28 -12.81 4.52 -3.39
N GLU A 29 -11.49 4.60 -3.32
CA GLU A 29 -10.63 3.53 -2.74
C GLU A 29 -10.41 3.79 -1.24
N ASP A 30 -11.47 4.22 -0.56
CA ASP A 30 -11.39 4.78 0.77
C ASP A 30 -11.23 3.65 1.82
N ARG A 31 -9.95 3.42 2.17
CA ARG A 31 -9.42 2.74 3.37
C ARG A 31 -9.45 1.22 3.40
N LYS A 32 -8.76 0.59 2.45
CA LYS A 32 -8.23 -0.78 2.66
C LYS A 32 -7.40 -0.88 3.96
N TYR A 33 -6.80 0.23 4.39
CA TYR A 33 -6.03 0.36 5.62
C TYR A 33 -6.55 1.51 6.47
N ARG A 34 -6.71 1.28 7.78
CA ARG A 34 -6.85 2.33 8.80
C ARG A 34 -5.52 3.01 9.08
N ILE A 35 -4.42 2.25 9.10
CA ILE A 35 -3.07 2.77 9.27
C ILE A 35 -2.07 1.90 8.50
N VAL A 36 -1.09 2.53 7.89
CA VAL A 36 0.02 1.85 7.21
C VAL A 36 1.14 1.56 8.21
N LEU A 37 1.65 0.33 8.22
CA LEU A 37 2.77 -0.09 9.06
C LEU A 37 4.11 0.18 8.38
N CYS A 38 4.27 -0.34 7.17
CA CYS A 38 5.50 -0.21 6.40
C CYS A 38 5.24 -0.43 4.91
N GLY A 39 6.20 -0.05 4.09
CA GLY A 39 6.16 -0.30 2.66
C GLY A 39 7.52 -0.18 2.01
N ALA A 40 7.66 -0.80 0.84
CA ALA A 40 8.85 -0.70 0.01
C ALA A 40 8.45 -0.38 -1.44
N SER A 41 9.33 0.33 -2.13
CA SER A 41 9.19 0.63 -3.56
C SER A 41 10.39 0.06 -4.31
N ALA A 42 10.13 -0.80 -5.31
CA ALA A 42 11.14 -1.28 -6.25
C ALA A 42 11.68 -0.14 -7.13
N TYR A 43 10.84 0.83 -7.46
CA TYR A 43 11.16 1.96 -8.32
C TYR A 43 12.20 2.90 -7.68
N ASP A 44 11.93 3.32 -6.45
CA ASP A 44 12.79 4.24 -5.71
C ASP A 44 13.86 3.54 -4.87
N LYS A 45 13.75 2.21 -4.71
CA LYS A 45 14.57 1.40 -3.79
C LYS A 45 14.55 1.96 -2.36
N LYS A 46 13.38 2.43 -1.94
CA LYS A 46 13.15 3.03 -0.62
C LYS A 46 12.28 2.11 0.21
N TYR A 47 12.60 2.07 1.50
CA TYR A 47 11.79 1.44 2.53
C TYR A 47 11.27 2.52 3.48
N TYR A 48 9.99 2.44 3.81
CA TYR A 48 9.31 3.29 4.77
C TYR A 48 8.78 2.43 5.92
N PHE A 49 8.99 2.90 7.15
CA PHE A 49 8.40 2.33 8.35
C PHE A 49 7.70 3.43 9.13
N ASN A 50 6.50 3.14 9.62
CA ASN A 50 5.71 4.12 10.33
C ASN A 50 6.22 4.32 11.77
N PRO A 51 6.65 5.55 12.15
CA PRO A 51 7.24 5.82 13.46
C PRO A 51 6.28 5.63 14.63
N ASN A 52 4.97 5.54 14.40
CA ASN A 52 3.98 5.19 15.43
C ASN A 52 4.17 3.76 15.95
N PHE A 53 4.91 2.91 15.22
CA PHE A 53 5.19 1.52 15.56
C PHE A 53 6.63 1.32 16.06
N LYS A 54 7.34 2.40 16.42
CA LYS A 54 8.71 2.35 16.96
C LYS A 54 8.86 1.50 18.23
N ASP A 55 7.76 1.29 18.95
CA ASP A 55 7.74 0.48 20.18
C ASP A 55 7.72 -1.04 19.86
N LEU A 56 7.57 -1.44 18.59
CA LEU A 56 7.72 -2.84 18.19
C LEU A 56 9.17 -3.30 18.45
N PRO A 57 9.39 -4.56 18.88
CA PRO A 57 10.73 -5.12 18.99
C PRO A 57 11.56 -4.96 17.71
N GLU A 58 12.85 -4.66 17.86
CA GLU A 58 13.76 -4.40 16.71
C GLU A 58 13.82 -5.59 15.74
N ASN A 59 13.77 -6.82 16.25
CA ASN A 59 13.73 -8.02 15.41
C ASN A 59 12.50 -8.06 14.49
N ILE A 60 11.33 -7.63 14.99
CA ILE A 60 10.09 -7.55 14.18
C ILE A 60 10.22 -6.45 13.12
N GLN A 61 10.79 -5.29 13.50
CA GLN A 61 11.01 -4.19 12.55
C GLN A 61 11.95 -4.61 11.41
N GLU A 62 13.06 -5.26 11.74
CA GLU A 62 14.04 -5.72 10.76
C GLU A 62 13.46 -6.84 9.88
N GLU A 63 12.70 -7.77 10.45
CA GLU A 63 12.04 -8.82 9.68
C GLU A 63 11.01 -8.26 8.69
N LEU A 64 10.20 -7.29 9.11
CA LEU A 64 9.28 -6.57 8.22
C LEU A 64 10.02 -5.85 7.10
N ARG A 65 11.17 -5.22 7.41
CA ARG A 65 12.01 -4.54 6.42
C ARG A 65 12.56 -5.50 5.38
N VAL A 66 13.21 -6.58 5.84
CA VAL A 66 13.77 -7.62 4.96
C VAL A 66 12.67 -8.17 4.06
N LEU A 67 11.50 -8.48 4.62
CA LEU A 67 10.36 -8.98 3.87
C LEU A 67 9.90 -8.01 2.77
N CYS A 68 9.72 -6.73 3.08
CA CYS A 68 9.27 -5.74 2.09
C CYS A 68 10.31 -5.55 0.97
N VAL A 69 11.60 -5.52 1.31
CA VAL A 69 12.68 -5.35 0.33
C VAL A 69 12.85 -6.58 -0.55
N LEU A 70 12.73 -7.80 0.02
CA LEU A 70 12.77 -9.04 -0.74
C LEU A 70 11.58 -9.15 -1.68
N PHE A 71 10.38 -8.83 -1.19
CA PHE A 71 9.17 -8.84 -1.99
C PHE A 71 9.31 -7.96 -3.24
N THR A 72 9.71 -6.70 -3.04
CA THR A 72 9.84 -5.74 -4.15
C THR A 72 11.01 -6.06 -5.09
N ASN A 73 12.01 -6.82 -4.64
CA ASN A 73 13.04 -7.36 -5.54
C ASN A 73 12.52 -8.49 -6.43
N GLU A 74 11.64 -9.35 -5.91
CA GLU A 74 11.12 -10.50 -6.64
C GLU A 74 9.96 -10.12 -7.56
N ALA A 75 8.99 -9.35 -7.06
CA ALA A 75 7.74 -9.05 -7.77
C ALA A 75 7.72 -7.67 -8.45
N GLY A 76 8.63 -6.76 -8.09
CA GLY A 76 8.59 -5.37 -8.52
C GLY A 76 7.50 -4.55 -7.82
N GLY A 77 7.19 -3.37 -8.38
CA GLY A 77 6.13 -2.50 -7.87
C GLY A 77 6.38 -1.88 -6.49
N ILE A 78 5.29 -1.47 -5.85
CA ILE A 78 5.23 -0.93 -4.49
C ILE A 78 4.49 -1.97 -3.64
N PHE A 79 5.12 -2.39 -2.55
CA PHE A 79 4.53 -3.28 -1.58
C PHE A 79 4.20 -2.52 -0.29
N THR A 80 2.97 -2.65 0.18
CA THR A 80 2.48 -1.94 1.37
C THR A 80 1.88 -2.94 2.35
N VAL A 81 2.23 -2.79 3.63
CA VAL A 81 1.64 -3.52 4.75
C VAL A 81 0.93 -2.52 5.67
N GLY A 82 -0.32 -2.81 6.01
CA GLY A 82 -1.13 -1.98 6.88
C GLY A 82 -2.12 -2.80 7.69
N PHE A 83 -2.97 -2.11 8.43
CA PHE A 83 -4.01 -2.73 9.26
C PHE A 83 -5.40 -2.26 8.83
N THR A 84 -6.38 -3.16 8.87
CA THR A 84 -7.80 -2.81 8.74
C THR A 84 -8.30 -2.05 9.98
N PRO A 85 -9.53 -1.47 9.94
CA PRO A 85 -10.16 -0.90 11.12
C PRO A 85 -10.26 -1.85 12.33
N GLU A 86 -10.39 -3.15 12.07
CA GLU A 86 -10.50 -4.25 13.03
C GLU A 86 -9.13 -4.74 13.55
N GLY A 87 -8.04 -4.29 12.93
CA GLY A 87 -6.67 -4.64 13.33
C GLY A 87 -6.10 -5.88 12.65
N GLU A 88 -6.72 -6.33 11.56
CA GLU A 88 -6.18 -7.39 10.72
C GLU A 88 -5.08 -6.86 9.80
N VAL A 89 -4.03 -7.65 9.58
CA VAL A 89 -2.93 -7.25 8.70
C VAL A 89 -3.33 -7.44 7.23
N VAL A 90 -3.21 -6.35 6.48
CA VAL A 90 -3.42 -6.32 5.03
C VAL A 90 -2.09 -6.08 4.33
N MET A 91 -1.89 -6.84 3.26
CA MET A 91 -0.76 -6.67 2.35
C MET A 91 -1.34 -6.30 0.99
N ASP A 92 -0.73 -5.33 0.34
CA ASP A 92 -1.15 -4.82 -0.96
C ASP A 92 0.05 -4.54 -1.85
N THR A 93 -0.20 -4.63 -3.16
CA THR A 93 0.78 -4.29 -4.19
C THR A 93 0.18 -3.34 -5.20
N GLN A 94 0.98 -2.35 -5.58
CA GLN A 94 0.62 -1.37 -6.59
C GLN A 94 1.75 -1.29 -7.61
N ALA A 95 1.40 -1.14 -8.88
CA ALA A 95 2.34 -0.96 -9.96
C ALA A 95 1.82 0.11 -10.90
N THR A 96 2.74 0.75 -11.63
CA THR A 96 2.35 1.68 -12.69
C THR A 96 1.70 0.91 -13.86
N GLU A 97 0.69 1.51 -14.48
CA GLU A 97 0.03 0.91 -15.65
C GLU A 97 1.06 0.65 -16.77
N GLY A 98 1.08 -0.58 -17.29
CA GLY A 98 2.03 -1.00 -18.32
C GLY A 98 3.45 -1.31 -17.81
N ASP A 99 3.65 -1.43 -16.49
CA ASP A 99 4.94 -1.82 -15.93
C ASP A 99 5.33 -3.26 -16.33
N LEU A 100 6.30 -3.37 -17.23
CA LEU A 100 6.86 -4.65 -17.69
C LEU A 100 7.70 -5.36 -16.61
N LEU A 101 8.18 -4.62 -15.61
CA LEU A 101 9.00 -5.16 -14.52
C LEU A 101 8.15 -5.70 -13.36
N TYR A 102 6.84 -5.43 -13.35
CA TYR A 102 5.94 -5.95 -12.34
C TYR A 102 5.38 -7.31 -12.73
N ASP A 103 5.59 -8.31 -11.87
CA ASP A 103 4.97 -9.63 -12.01
C ASP A 103 3.70 -9.70 -11.15
N GLU A 104 2.54 -9.40 -11.74
CA GLU A 104 1.25 -9.42 -11.06
C GLU A 104 0.90 -10.80 -10.48
N ILE A 105 1.21 -11.87 -11.23
CA ILE A 105 0.91 -13.24 -10.81
C ILE A 105 1.86 -13.65 -9.68
N GLY A 106 3.15 -13.38 -9.84
CA GLY A 106 4.18 -13.59 -8.83
C GLY A 106 3.87 -12.84 -7.54
N ALA A 107 3.49 -11.57 -7.62
CA ALA A 107 3.09 -10.76 -6.48
C ALA A 107 1.97 -11.43 -5.66
N GLY A 108 0.88 -11.84 -6.33
CA GLY A 108 -0.24 -12.51 -5.68
C GLY A 108 0.13 -13.84 -5.01
N LEU A 109 0.98 -14.65 -5.67
CA LEU A 109 1.48 -15.91 -5.12
C LEU A 109 2.40 -15.68 -3.90
N THR A 110 3.30 -14.71 -4.01
CA THR A 110 4.25 -14.37 -2.95
C THR A 110 3.53 -13.80 -1.73
N ILE A 111 2.49 -12.98 -1.89
CA ILE A 111 1.65 -12.51 -0.78
C ILE A 111 1.02 -13.69 -0.02
N LYS A 112 0.48 -14.68 -0.74
CA LYS A 112 -0.12 -15.87 -0.12
C LYS A 112 0.93 -16.67 0.65
N LYS A 113 2.11 -16.86 0.06
CA LYS A 113 3.24 -17.56 0.70
C LYS A 113 3.71 -16.84 1.95
N ILE A 114 3.91 -15.53 1.88
CA ILE A 114 4.31 -14.70 3.02
C ILE A 114 3.28 -14.79 4.14
N ARG A 115 1.98 -14.70 3.82
CA ARG A 115 0.90 -14.81 4.82
C ARG A 115 0.94 -16.15 5.56
N GLN A 116 1.25 -17.25 4.86
CA GLN A 116 1.37 -18.57 5.47
C GLN A 116 2.67 -18.74 6.26
N GLN A 117 3.81 -18.29 5.72
CA GLN A 117 5.13 -18.51 6.33
C GLN A 117 5.40 -17.59 7.52
N LYS A 118 4.80 -16.40 7.53
CA LYS A 118 5.03 -15.35 8.53
C LYS A 118 3.78 -15.07 9.36
N GLN A 119 2.95 -16.10 9.56
CA GLN A 119 1.72 -15.99 10.34
C GLN A 119 2.00 -15.48 11.75
N GLU A 120 2.99 -16.04 12.45
CA GLU A 120 3.39 -15.62 13.80
C GLU A 120 3.81 -14.15 13.86
N LEU A 121 4.59 -13.69 12.87
CA LEU A 121 5.02 -12.29 12.76
C LEU A 121 3.81 -11.36 12.63
N PHE A 122 2.90 -11.65 11.69
CA PHE A 122 1.73 -10.81 11.46
C PHE A 122 0.72 -10.88 12.61
N GLN A 123 0.62 -12.02 13.29
CA GLN A 123 -0.19 -12.17 14.50
C GLN A 123 0.37 -11.30 15.63
N ALA A 124 1.67 -11.36 15.90
CA ALA A 124 2.31 -10.52 16.92
C ALA A 124 2.11 -9.02 16.65
N VAL A 125 2.24 -8.62 15.38
CA VAL A 125 2.06 -7.23 14.93
C VAL A 125 0.59 -6.80 14.98
N SER A 126 -0.35 -7.70 14.67
CA SER A 126 -1.81 -7.48 14.83
C SER A 126 -2.20 -7.29 16.29
N VAL A 127 -1.73 -8.16 17.19
CA VAL A 127 -1.97 -8.05 18.64
C VAL A 127 -1.43 -6.73 19.17
N PHE A 128 -0.20 -6.36 18.81
CA PHE A 128 0.38 -5.07 19.17
C PHE A 128 -0.53 -3.91 18.73
N TYR A 129 -1.02 -3.94 17.48
CA TYR A 129 -1.92 -2.90 16.98
C TYR A 129 -3.24 -2.83 17.76
N LYS A 130 -3.89 -3.98 17.99
CA LYS A 130 -5.16 -4.09 18.72
C LYS A 130 -5.03 -3.55 20.16
N VAL A 131 -3.95 -3.89 20.87
CA VAL A 131 -3.72 -3.41 22.23
C VAL A 131 -3.35 -1.91 22.26
N ARG A 132 -2.48 -1.45 21.35
CA ARG A 132 -1.93 -0.08 21.40
C ARG A 132 -2.84 0.97 20.79
N PHE A 133 -3.59 0.63 19.74
CA PHE A 133 -4.42 1.57 18.98
C PHE A 133 -5.92 1.33 19.12
N LEU A 134 -6.36 0.10 19.38
CA LEU A 134 -7.79 -0.21 19.63
C LEU A 134 -8.12 -0.33 21.13
N HIS A 135 -7.12 -0.26 22.00
CA HIS A 135 -7.28 -0.39 23.46
C HIS A 135 -8.00 -1.68 23.88
N MET A 136 -7.87 -2.76 23.09
CA MET A 136 -8.40 -4.06 23.45
C MET A 136 -7.61 -4.63 24.64
N ASN A 137 -8.30 -5.35 25.53
CA ASN A 137 -7.64 -6.03 26.63
C ASN A 137 -6.86 -7.24 26.07
N PRO A 138 -5.56 -7.39 26.38
CA PRO A 138 -4.79 -8.55 25.93
C PRO A 138 -5.38 -9.89 26.39
N SER A 139 -6.09 -9.94 27.52
CA SER A 139 -6.76 -11.15 27.99
C SER A 139 -7.85 -11.62 27.02
N ASP A 140 -8.61 -10.69 26.44
CA ASP A 140 -9.70 -11.00 25.50
C ASP A 140 -9.17 -11.52 24.15
N LEU A 141 -7.87 -11.38 23.88
CA LEU A 141 -7.21 -11.87 22.65
C LEU A 141 -6.61 -13.28 22.81
N LEU A 142 -6.64 -13.83 24.03
CA LEU A 142 -6.06 -15.13 24.36
C LEU A 142 -7.13 -16.23 24.54
N GLU A 143 -8.40 -15.94 24.22
CA GLU A 143 -9.52 -16.85 24.49
C GLU A 143 -9.74 -17.96 23.44
N ASP A 144 -8.83 -18.16 22.46
CA ASP A 144 -9.04 -19.13 21.37
C ASP A 144 -8.24 -20.46 21.49
N ASP A 145 -7.75 -20.82 22.70
CA ASP A 145 -7.03 -22.10 22.94
C ASP A 145 -7.83 -23.12 23.78
N GLU A 146 -9.15 -23.00 23.92
CA GLU A 146 -10.01 -24.07 24.47
C GLU A 146 -10.91 -24.71 23.39
N ASP A 147 -10.64 -26.00 23.15
CA ASP A 147 -11.37 -27.06 22.40
C ASP A 147 -10.95 -27.42 20.96
#